data_AF-A0A2S9FQK2-F1
#
_entry.id   AF-A0A2S9FQK2-F1
#
_cell.length_a   1.000
_cell.length_b   1.000
_cell.length_c   1.000
_cell.angle_alpha   90.00
_cell.angle_beta   90.00
_cell.angle_gamma   90.00
#
_symmetry.space_group_name_H-M   'P 1'
#
loop_
_entity.id
_entity.type
_entity.pdbx_description
1 polymer ?
#
loop_
_entity_poly.entity_id
_entity_poly.type
_entity_poly.pdbx_seq_one_letter_code
_entity_poly.pdbx_strand_id
1 'polypeptide(L)'
;GRGEGAGVVVLKRLADAVRDGDRVLAVVRGGAVAQDGRTVGIMSPNGQAQEDLFRRACHVADVAPASVGFIEAHGTGTPTGDPVELAALSAVYGAGRAGDPCA
;
A
#
# COMPACT_ATOMS: atom_id res chain seq x y z
N GLY A 1 -16.61 -12.47 -2.21
CA GLY A 1 -16.63 -13.90 -2.59
C GLY A 1 -15.51 -14.63 -1.86
N ARG A 2 -15.22 -15.88 -2.22
CA ARG A 2 -13.99 -16.57 -1.80
C ARG A 2 -13.18 -16.88 -3.05
N GLY A 3 -11.86 -16.73 -2.96
CA GLY A 3 -10.92 -17.07 -4.02
C GLY A 3 -9.80 -17.95 -3.47
N GLU A 4 -9.21 -18.77 -4.32
CA GLU A 4 -8.08 -19.65 -4.00
C GLU A 4 -6.93 -19.37 -4.98
N GLY A 5 -5.68 -19.53 -4.52
CA GLY A 5 -4.50 -19.29 -5.35
C GLY A 5 -3.19 -19.55 -4.62
N ALA A 6 -2.10 -19.68 -5.38
CA ALA A 6 -0.74 -19.83 -4.88
C ALA A 6 0.22 -18.97 -5.70
N GLY A 7 1.22 -18.38 -5.04
CA GLY A 7 2.24 -17.54 -5.67
C GLY A 7 3.54 -17.56 -4.89
N VAL A 8 4.66 -17.42 -5.58
CA VAL A 8 6.00 -17.39 -4.99
C VAL A 8 6.80 -16.27 -5.62
N VAL A 9 7.55 -15.54 -4.79
CA VAL A 9 8.54 -14.56 -5.23
C VAL A 9 9.90 -14.94 -4.64
N VAL A 10 10.97 -14.68 -5.39
CA VAL A 10 12.35 -14.87 -4.93
C VAL A 10 12.96 -13.50 -4.73
N LEU A 11 13.48 -13.25 -3.52
CA LEU A 11 14.08 -11.98 -3.16
C LEU A 11 15.60 -12.10 -3.15
N LYS A 12 16.26 -11.07 -3.70
CA LYS A 12 17.70 -10.89 -3.61
C LYS A 12 18.01 -9.41 -3.42
N ARG A 13 19.13 -9.09 -2.78
CA ARG A 13 19.61 -7.69 -2.74
C ARG A 13 19.87 -7.24 -4.18
N LEU A 14 19.42 -6.02 -4.51
CA LEU A 14 19.52 -5.49 -5.87
C LEU A 14 20.96 -5.50 -6.40
N ALA A 15 21.94 -5.13 -5.57
CA ALA A 15 23.36 -5.14 -5.96
C ALA A 15 23.85 -6.54 -6.35
N ASP A 16 23.43 -7.58 -5.61
CA ASP A 16 23.77 -8.96 -5.96
C ASP A 16 23.02 -9.41 -7.23
N ALA A 17 21.77 -8.97 -7.43
CA ALA A 17 20.99 -9.32 -8.62
C ALA A 17 21.64 -8.77 -9.88
N VAL A 18 22.08 -7.51 -9.83
CA VAL A 18 22.82 -6.87 -10.93
C VAL A 18 24.18 -7.55 -11.14
N ARG A 19 24.94 -7.82 -10.07
CA ARG A 19 26.26 -8.49 -10.18
C ARG A 19 26.15 -9.86 -10.84
N ASP A 20 25.16 -10.64 -10.44
CA ASP A 20 25.01 -12.02 -10.91
C ASP A 20 24.26 -12.09 -12.27
N GLY A 21 23.82 -10.95 -12.82
CA GLY A 21 23.13 -10.88 -14.11
C GLY A 21 21.67 -11.35 -14.08
N ASP A 22 21.03 -11.34 -12.92
CA ASP A 22 19.65 -11.77 -12.78
C ASP A 22 18.67 -10.82 -13.46
N ARG A 23 17.58 -11.36 -14.01
CA ARG A 23 16.43 -10.57 -14.45
C ARG A 23 15.66 -10.03 -13.24
N VAL A 24 15.82 -8.75 -12.95
CA VAL A 24 15.07 -8.05 -11.90
C VAL A 24 13.67 -7.66 -12.42
N LEU A 25 12.63 -8.24 -11.83
CA LEU A 25 11.23 -7.94 -12.20
C LEU A 25 10.72 -6.64 -11.57
N ALA A 26 11.08 -6.40 -10.31
CA ALA A 26 10.73 -5.21 -9.55
C ALA A 26 11.71 -5.02 -8.38
N VAL A 27 11.71 -3.83 -7.78
CA VAL A 27 12.50 -3.52 -6.59
C VAL A 27 11.54 -3.20 -5.43
N VAL A 28 11.64 -3.94 -4.34
CA VAL A 28 10.94 -3.61 -3.09
C VAL A 28 11.72 -2.48 -2.41
N ARG A 29 11.19 -1.26 -2.51
CA ARG A 29 11.84 -0.04 -1.96
C ARG A 29 11.72 0.06 -0.44
N GLY A 30 10.62 -0.43 0.12
CA GLY A 30 10.34 -0.39 1.56
C GLY A 30 8.96 -0.97 1.85
N GLY A 31 8.66 -1.13 3.14
CA GLY A 31 7.38 -1.65 3.60
C GLY A 31 7.16 -1.33 5.07
N ALA A 32 5.90 -1.38 5.51
CA ALA A 32 5.51 -1.16 6.89
C ALA A 32 4.35 -2.10 7.26
N VAL A 33 4.21 -2.37 8.54
CA VAL A 33 3.09 -3.11 9.14
C VAL A 33 2.61 -2.34 10.37
N ALA A 34 1.31 -2.40 10.63
CA ALA A 34 0.66 -1.73 11.76
C ALA A 34 -0.56 -2.54 12.22
N GLN A 35 -1.19 -2.09 13.30
CA GLN A 35 -2.42 -2.67 13.84
C GLN A 35 -3.40 -1.53 14.14
N ASP A 36 -4.70 -1.78 13.94
CA ASP A 36 -5.76 -0.79 14.09
C ASP A 36 -5.93 -0.26 15.52
N GLY A 37 -5.35 -0.91 16.52
CA GLY A 37 -5.45 -0.55 17.93
C GLY A 37 -6.86 -0.76 18.48
N ARG A 38 -7.33 0.22 19.25
CA ARG A 38 -8.68 0.24 19.83
C ARG A 38 -9.66 0.77 18.79
N THR A 39 -10.64 -0.05 18.43
CA THR A 39 -11.75 0.31 17.53
C THR A 39 -13.10 -0.04 18.17
N VAL A 40 -14.21 0.39 17.53
CA VAL A 40 -15.59 0.19 18.07
C VAL A 40 -15.96 -1.29 18.15
N GLY A 41 -15.40 -2.12 17.28
CA GLY A 41 -15.43 -3.57 17.38
C GLY A 41 -14.12 -4.14 16.86
N ILE A 42 -13.68 -5.30 17.34
CA ILE A 42 -12.36 -5.88 17.03
C ILE A 42 -12.09 -6.05 15.52
N MET A 43 -13.13 -6.13 14.69
CA MET A 43 -13.06 -6.25 13.23
C MET A 43 -13.29 -4.92 12.49
N SER A 44 -13.53 -3.81 13.21
CA SER A 44 -13.75 -2.50 12.61
C SER A 44 -12.41 -1.90 12.16
N PRO A 45 -12.30 -1.40 10.91
CA PRO A 45 -11.08 -0.78 10.42
C PRO A 45 -10.81 0.56 11.09
N ASN A 46 -9.54 0.99 11.11
CA ASN A 46 -9.13 2.29 11.61
C ASN A 46 -8.44 3.12 10.52
N GLY A 47 -9.13 4.14 9.98
CA GLY A 47 -8.61 4.99 8.91
C GLY A 47 -7.32 5.72 9.29
N GLN A 48 -7.21 6.24 10.52
CA GLN A 48 -5.99 6.93 10.97
C GLN A 48 -4.79 5.97 11.01
N ALA A 49 -5.01 4.74 11.49
CA ALA A 49 -3.96 3.72 11.51
C ALA A 49 -3.50 3.35 10.09
N GLN A 50 -4.43 3.31 9.13
CA GLN A 50 -4.10 3.10 7.71
C GLN A 50 -3.32 4.28 7.12
N GLU A 51 -3.72 5.52 7.37
CA GLU A 51 -2.97 6.69 6.90
C GLU A 51 -1.53 6.71 7.44
N ASP A 52 -1.37 6.46 8.74
CA ASP A 52 -0.05 6.43 9.38
C ASP A 52 0.81 5.28 8.83
N LEU A 53 0.19 4.13 8.57
CA LEU A 53 0.82 3.00 7.89
C LEU A 53 1.31 3.39 6.49
N PHE A 54 0.48 4.06 5.68
CA PHE A 54 0.85 4.48 4.33
C PHE A 54 1.98 5.51 4.34
N ARG A 55 1.90 6.54 5.21
CA ARG A 55 2.99 7.53 5.38
C ARG A 55 4.29 6.85 5.81
N ARG A 56 4.22 5.90 6.74
CA ARG A 56 5.39 5.14 7.19
C ARG A 56 5.99 4.30 6.06
N ALA A 57 5.16 3.63 5.25
CA ALA A 57 5.64 2.86 4.11
C ALA A 57 6.38 3.74 3.09
N CYS A 58 5.81 4.90 2.74
CA CYS A 58 6.45 5.90 1.87
C CYS A 58 7.78 6.39 2.46
N HIS A 59 7.82 6.70 3.76
CA HIS A 59 9.03 7.13 4.45
C HIS A 59 10.13 6.05 4.42
N VAL A 60 9.80 4.79 4.74
CA VAL A 60 10.76 3.68 4.70
C VAL A 60 11.27 3.43 3.27
N ALA A 61 10.41 3.63 2.27
CA ALA A 61 10.77 3.46 0.86
C ALA A 61 11.55 4.63 0.25
N ASP A 62 11.65 5.75 0.98
CA ASP A 62 12.14 7.04 0.49
C ASP A 62 11.44 7.45 -0.83
N VAL A 63 10.10 7.48 -0.77
CA VAL A 63 9.22 7.80 -1.91
C VAL A 63 8.22 8.86 -1.50
N ALA A 64 8.09 9.91 -2.31
CA ALA A 64 7.03 10.91 -2.12
C ALA A 64 5.67 10.30 -2.48
N PRO A 65 4.62 10.43 -1.64
CA PRO A 65 3.29 9.89 -1.93
C PRO A 65 2.74 10.32 -3.31
N ALA A 66 3.00 11.57 -3.71
CA ALA A 66 2.57 12.11 -5.01
C ALA A 66 3.24 11.43 -6.23
N SER A 67 4.38 10.74 -6.05
CA SER A 67 5.05 9.99 -7.13
C SER A 67 4.51 8.57 -7.33
N VAL A 68 3.62 8.10 -6.46
CA VAL A 68 3.03 6.75 -6.57
C VAL A 68 2.04 6.73 -7.74
N GLY A 69 2.37 6.00 -8.82
CA GLY A 69 1.52 5.97 -10.01
C GLY A 69 0.31 5.04 -9.91
N PHE A 70 0.37 4.04 -9.03
CA PHE A 70 -0.64 2.99 -8.92
C PHE A 70 -0.71 2.46 -7.48
N ILE A 71 -1.91 2.08 -7.05
CA ILE A 71 -2.19 1.50 -5.73
C ILE A 71 -3.02 0.24 -5.95
N GLU A 72 -2.48 -0.91 -5.56
CA GLU A 72 -3.26 -2.14 -5.41
C GLU A 72 -3.91 -2.11 -4.02
N ALA A 73 -5.21 -1.78 -3.96
CA ALA A 73 -5.95 -1.68 -2.71
C ALA A 73 -6.28 -3.05 -2.11
N HIS A 74 -6.65 -3.08 -0.83
CA HIS A 74 -7.21 -4.28 -0.20
C HIS A 74 -8.58 -4.62 -0.81
N GLY A 75 -9.45 -3.61 -0.97
CA GLY A 75 -10.59 -3.68 -1.90
C GLY A 75 -11.57 -4.84 -1.65
N THR A 76 -11.92 -5.10 -0.39
CA THR A 76 -12.74 -6.26 -0.03
C THR A 76 -14.20 -6.19 -0.49
N GLY A 77 -14.67 -5.04 -0.98
CA GLY A 77 -16.06 -4.85 -1.42
C GLY A 77 -17.02 -4.67 -0.25
N THR A 78 -16.55 -4.20 0.91
CA THR A 78 -17.41 -4.04 2.10
C THR A 78 -17.95 -2.62 2.21
N PRO A 79 -19.24 -2.42 2.55
CA PRO A 79 -19.82 -1.08 2.64
C PRO A 79 -19.15 -0.16 3.66
N THR A 80 -18.46 -0.73 4.66
CA THR A 80 -17.76 0.03 5.71
C THR A 80 -16.26 0.11 5.46
N GLY A 81 -15.62 -0.97 5.01
CA GLY A 81 -14.17 -1.01 4.82
C GLY A 81 -13.72 -0.16 3.64
N ASP A 82 -14.38 -0.28 2.50
CA ASP A 82 -13.94 0.37 1.26
C ASP A 82 -13.98 1.92 1.36
N PRO A 83 -15.01 2.56 1.97
CA PRO A 83 -14.96 4.01 2.19
C PRO A 83 -13.85 4.45 3.14
N VAL A 84 -13.54 3.66 4.17
CA VAL A 84 -12.46 3.96 5.12
C VAL A 84 -11.09 3.86 4.45
N GLU A 85 -10.88 2.80 3.65
CA GLU A 85 -9.64 2.60 2.89
C GLU A 85 -9.44 3.72 1.86
N LEU A 86 -10.48 4.05 1.07
CA LEU A 86 -10.37 5.08 0.05
C LEU A 86 -10.10 6.48 0.64
N ALA A 87 -10.71 6.79 1.80
CA ALA A 87 -10.44 8.05 2.50
C ALA A 87 -8.98 8.14 2.96
N ALA A 88 -8.44 7.06 3.56
CA ALA A 88 -7.05 7.02 4.00
C ALA A 88 -6.05 7.09 2.83
N LEU A 89 -6.33 6.37 1.73
CA LEU A 89 -5.52 6.46 0.50
C LEU A 89 -5.55 7.88 -0.08
N SER A 90 -6.72 8.52 -0.16
CA SER A 90 -6.87 9.88 -0.69
C SER A 90 -6.12 10.91 0.15
N ALA A 91 -6.17 10.78 1.48
CA ALA A 91 -5.47 11.67 2.41
C ALA A 91 -3.95 11.62 2.26
N VAL A 92 -3.38 10.48 1.86
CA VAL A 92 -1.92 10.29 1.73
C VAL A 92 -1.43 10.49 0.30
N TYR A 93 -2.06 9.84 -0.67
CA TYR A 93 -1.60 9.80 -2.06
C TYR A 93 -2.28 10.82 -2.98
N GLY A 94 -3.46 11.32 -2.60
CA GLY A 94 -4.22 12.31 -3.37
C GLY A 94 -3.81 13.76 -3.08
N ALA A 95 -3.18 14.02 -1.93
CA ALA A 95 -2.73 15.36 -1.56
C ALA A 95 -1.75 15.94 -2.58
N GLY A 96 -2.05 17.14 -3.10
CA GLY A 96 -1.18 17.85 -4.06
C GLY A 96 -1.29 17.37 -5.51
N ARG A 97 -2.22 16.46 -5.84
CA ARG A 97 -2.53 16.12 -7.24
C ARG A 97 -3.54 17.12 -7.81
N ALA A 98 -3.14 17.80 -8.89
CA ALA A 98 -4.03 18.63 -9.69
C ALA A 98 -4.58 17.79 -10.87
N GLY A 99 -5.89 17.65 -10.96
CA GLY A 99 -6.58 16.93 -12.04
C GLY A 99 -7.94 16.41 -11.62
N ASP A 100 -8.83 16.18 -12.59
CA ASP A 100 -10.13 15.54 -12.34
C ASP A 100 -9.89 14.09 -11.87
N PRO A 101 -10.36 13.70 -10.67
CA PRO A 101 -9.94 12.45 -10.04
C PRO A 101 -10.38 11.18 -10.77
N CYS A 102 -11.15 11.26 -11.86
CA CYS A 102 -11.61 10.13 -12.68
C CYS A 102 -11.96 10.53 -14.14
N ALA A 103 -11.12 11.32 -14.83
CA ALA A 103 -11.31 11.59 -16.27
C ALA A 103 -10.74 10.46 -17.15
#